data_AF-A0A5N5V6H2-F1
#
_entry.id   AF-A0A5N5V6H2-F1
#
_cell.length_a   1.000
_cell.length_b   1.000
_cell.length_c   1.000
_cell.angle_alpha   90.00
_cell.angle_beta   90.00
_cell.angle_gamma   90.00
#
_symmetry.space_group_name_H-M   'P 1'
#
loop_
_entity.id
_entity.type
_entity.pdbx_description
1 polymer ?
#
loop_
_entity_poly.entity_id
_entity_poly.type
_entity_poly.pdbx_seq_one_letter_code
_entity_poly.pdbx_strand_id
1 'polypeptide(L)'
;MRYLISAVAAVVAAIPLAAPAAADADEFVRKVQAKWVYLSADQVMTAGNQACAALRSGVPASVVIDNLNQGLGVSVLAAQDIVSTAVVELGC
;
A
#
# COMPACT_ATOMS: atom_id res chain seq x y z
N MET A 1 -25.38 -50.15 26.88
CA MET A 1 -25.92 -49.12 25.97
C MET A 1 -24.74 -48.45 25.27
N ARG A 2 -24.59 -48.65 23.95
CA ARG A 2 -23.52 -48.03 23.14
C ARG A 2 -23.90 -46.57 22.88
N TYR A 3 -23.16 -45.62 23.45
CA TYR A 3 -23.30 -44.20 23.08
C TYR A 3 -22.29 -43.89 21.96
N LEU A 4 -22.82 -43.93 20.73
CA LEU A 4 -22.21 -43.27 19.57
C LEU A 4 -22.55 -41.77 19.63
N ILE A 5 -21.88 -40.98 18.78
CA ILE A 5 -22.18 -39.58 18.37
C ILE A 5 -21.38 -38.53 19.18
N SER A 6 -20.62 -37.60 18.62
CA SER A 6 -20.14 -37.29 17.27
C SER A 6 -19.00 -36.27 17.45
N ALA A 7 -17.83 -36.50 16.87
CA ALA A 7 -16.78 -35.47 16.82
C ALA A 7 -17.11 -34.47 15.70
N VAL A 8 -17.62 -33.29 16.05
CA VAL A 8 -17.74 -32.16 15.11
C VAL A 8 -16.34 -31.59 14.91
N ALA A 9 -15.65 -32.03 13.88
CA ALA A 9 -14.41 -31.41 13.43
C ALA A 9 -14.75 -30.07 12.77
N ALA A 10 -14.55 -28.96 13.50
CA ALA A 10 -14.63 -27.62 12.93
C ALA A 10 -13.47 -27.42 11.96
N VAL A 11 -13.74 -27.54 10.65
CA VAL A 11 -12.78 -27.18 9.61
C VAL A 11 -12.71 -25.66 9.55
N VAL A 12 -11.64 -25.09 10.10
CA VAL A 12 -11.34 -23.67 9.92
C VAL A 12 -10.79 -23.51 8.50
N ALA A 13 -11.65 -23.09 7.57
CA ALA A 13 -11.22 -22.76 6.22
C ALA A 13 -10.33 -21.51 6.27
N ALA A 14 -9.02 -21.68 6.10
CA ALA A 14 -8.11 -20.57 5.88
C ALA A 14 -8.46 -19.93 4.52
N ILE A 15 -9.06 -18.74 4.54
CA ILE A 15 -9.25 -17.94 3.34
C ILE A 15 -7.85 -17.50 2.90
N PRO A 16 -7.35 -17.90 1.71
CA PRO A 16 -6.12 -17.34 1.22
C PRO A 16 -6.39 -15.85 0.97
N LEU A 17 -5.82 -15.00 1.82
CA LEU A 17 -5.64 -13.60 1.50
C LEU A 17 -4.79 -13.61 0.23
N ALA A 18 -5.42 -13.40 -0.91
CA ALA A 18 -4.68 -13.15 -2.14
C ALA A 18 -3.69 -12.04 -1.80
N ALA A 19 -2.39 -12.32 -1.95
CA ALA A 19 -1.39 -11.27 -1.89
C ALA A 19 -1.91 -10.15 -2.79
N PRO A 20 -1.88 -8.88 -2.34
CA PRO A 20 -2.29 -7.78 -3.21
C PRO A 20 -1.58 -8.03 -4.55
N ALA A 21 -2.35 -8.04 -5.64
CA ALA A 21 -1.80 -8.21 -6.98
C ALA A 21 -0.52 -7.39 -7.01
N ALA A 22 0.62 -8.02 -7.28
CA ALA A 22 1.94 -7.41 -7.20
C ALA A 22 1.98 -6.28 -8.23
N ALA A 23 1.42 -5.17 -7.80
CA ALA A 23 1.39 -3.90 -8.44
C ALA A 23 2.87 -3.49 -8.51
N ASP A 24 3.27 -3.07 -9.70
CA ASP A 24 4.66 -3.12 -10.14
C ASP A 24 5.50 -2.12 -9.32
N ALA A 25 6.04 -2.59 -8.20
CA ALA A 25 6.77 -1.79 -7.23
C ALA A 25 8.07 -1.24 -7.87
N ASP A 26 8.68 -2.00 -8.76
CA ASP A 26 9.86 -1.57 -9.51
C ASP A 26 9.48 -0.48 -10.52
N GLU A 27 8.35 -0.60 -11.21
CA GLU A 27 7.78 0.44 -12.07
C GLU A 27 7.42 1.71 -11.30
N PHE A 28 6.81 1.58 -10.12
CA PHE A 28 6.50 2.69 -9.22
C PHE A 28 7.77 3.45 -8.83
N VAL A 29 8.78 2.75 -8.30
CA VAL A 29 10.06 3.35 -7.90
C VAL A 29 10.72 4.03 -9.10
N ARG A 30 10.76 3.35 -10.24
CA ARG A 30 11.38 3.88 -11.46
C ARG A 30 10.69 5.15 -11.96
N LYS A 31 9.35 5.18 -11.99
CA LYS A 31 8.57 6.35 -12.45
C LYS A 31 8.74 7.55 -11.54
N VAL A 32 8.74 7.34 -10.22
CA VAL A 32 8.95 8.43 -9.25
C VAL A 32 10.39 8.94 -9.32
N GLN A 33 11.39 8.06 -9.33
CA GLN A 33 12.81 8.46 -9.37
C GLN A 33 13.22 9.10 -10.69
N ALA A 34 12.55 8.79 -11.81
CA ALA A 34 12.78 9.47 -13.08
C ALA A 34 12.56 11.00 -12.99
N LYS A 35 11.70 11.45 -12.06
CA LYS A 35 11.43 12.87 -11.79
C LYS A 35 12.11 13.38 -10.53
N TRP A 36 12.22 12.54 -9.52
CA TRP A 36 12.64 12.89 -8.16
C TRP A 36 13.90 12.12 -7.75
N VAL A 37 14.98 12.30 -8.50
CA VAL A 37 16.26 11.56 -8.38
C VAL A 37 16.93 11.65 -6.99
N TYR A 38 16.56 12.66 -6.19
CA TYR A 38 17.08 12.82 -4.83
C TYR A 38 16.41 11.89 -3.81
N LEU A 39 15.29 11.25 -4.17
CA LEU A 39 14.59 10.29 -3.31
C LEU A 39 15.20 8.90 -3.46
N SER A 40 15.56 8.27 -2.35
CA SER A 40 15.98 6.87 -2.36
C SER A 40 14.81 5.93 -2.68
N ALA A 41 15.11 4.72 -3.15
CA ALA A 41 14.09 3.73 -3.45
C ALA A 41 13.25 3.40 -2.20
N ASP A 42 13.91 3.29 -1.04
CA ASP A 42 13.25 3.12 0.26
C ASP A 42 12.33 4.28 0.62
N GLN A 43 12.75 5.53 0.39
CA GLN A 43 11.90 6.70 0.65
C GLN A 43 10.66 6.68 -0.24
N VAL A 44 10.84 6.35 -1.53
CA VAL A 44 9.73 6.25 -2.49
C VAL A 44 8.76 5.15 -2.08
N MET A 45 9.24 3.95 -1.77
CA MET A 45 8.41 2.82 -1.33
C MET A 45 7.71 3.10 0.00
N THR A 46 8.41 3.71 0.95
CA THR A 46 7.82 4.10 2.24
C THR A 46 6.67 5.08 2.04
N ALA A 47 6.89 6.13 1.23
CA ALA A 47 5.88 7.13 0.94
C ALA A 47 4.68 6.54 0.17
N GLY A 48 4.92 5.68 -0.83
CA GLY A 48 3.87 5.01 -1.59
C GLY A 48 3.01 4.07 -0.73
N ASN A 49 3.64 3.29 0.14
CA ASN A 49 2.92 2.41 1.08
C ASN A 49 2.10 3.20 2.09
N GLN A 50 2.65 4.29 2.65
CA GLN A 50 1.92 5.19 3.54
C GLN A 50 0.71 5.83 2.83
N ALA A 51 0.90 6.27 1.58
CA ALA A 51 -0.17 6.81 0.77
C ALA A 51 -1.28 5.78 0.54
N CYS A 52 -0.94 4.56 0.12
CA CYS A 52 -1.92 3.50 -0.11
C CYS A 52 -2.67 3.12 1.17
N ALA A 53 -1.99 3.03 2.32
CA ALA A 53 -2.63 2.74 3.59
C ALA A 53 -3.66 3.82 3.96
N ALA A 54 -3.30 5.10 3.80
CA ALA A 54 -4.19 6.22 4.09
C ALA A 54 -5.39 6.28 3.12
N LEU A 55 -5.15 6.17 1.81
CA LEU A 55 -6.20 6.19 0.80
C LEU A 55 -7.21 5.06 1.00
N ARG A 56 -6.75 3.83 1.27
CA ARG A 56 -7.63 2.68 1.56
C ARG A 56 -8.46 2.86 2.83
N SER A 57 -7.99 3.67 3.78
CA SER A 57 -8.75 4.04 4.98
C SER A 57 -9.74 5.19 4.76
N GLY A 58 -9.85 5.70 3.54
CA GLY A 58 -10.75 6.80 3.18
C GLY A 58 -10.18 8.20 3.44
N VAL A 59 -8.87 8.32 3.71
CA VAL A 59 -8.23 9.63 3.86
C VAL A 59 -8.15 10.30 2.49
N PRO A 60 -8.60 11.57 2.35
CA PRO A 60 -8.52 12.29 1.08
C PRO A 60 -7.08 12.46 0.61
N ALA A 61 -6.84 12.32 -0.71
CA ALA A 61 -5.50 12.43 -1.30
C ALA A 61 -4.79 13.74 -0.96
N SER A 62 -5.50 14.86 -0.84
CA SER A 62 -4.93 16.15 -0.44
C SER A 62 -4.32 16.11 0.97
N VAL A 63 -4.97 15.43 1.91
CA VAL A 63 -4.47 15.23 3.28
C VAL A 63 -3.27 14.29 3.28
N VAL A 64 -3.27 13.26 2.43
CA VAL A 64 -2.13 12.35 2.26
C VAL A 64 -0.90 13.11 1.73
N ILE A 65 -1.08 13.96 0.72
CA ILE A 65 0.01 14.78 0.15
C ILE A 65 0.62 15.69 1.24
N ASP A 66 -0.22 16.34 2.03
CA ASP A 66 0.22 17.22 3.12
C ASP A 66 0.99 16.44 4.21
N ASN A 67 0.49 15.26 4.59
CA ASN A 67 1.15 14.37 5.55
C ASN A 67 2.52 13.88 5.05
N LEU A 68 2.65 13.52 3.76
CA LEU A 68 3.95 13.12 3.21
C LEU A 68 4.93 14.29 3.20
N ASN A 69 4.46 15.49 2.83
CA ASN A 69 5.28 16.69 2.84
C ASN A 69 5.80 17.02 4.24
N GLN A 70 4.93 17.00 5.24
CA GLN A 70 5.30 17.31 6.63
C GLN A 70 6.08 16.17 7.31
N GLY A 71 5.74 14.91 7.04
CA GLY A 71 6.27 13.74 7.73
C GLY A 71 7.57 13.20 7.13
N LEU A 72 7.75 13.27 5.81
CA LEU A 72 8.91 12.74 5.10
C LEU A 72 9.81 13.84 4.50
N GLY A 73 9.41 15.11 4.60
CA GLY A 73 10.16 16.25 4.05
C GLY A 73 10.25 16.24 2.52
N VAL A 74 9.38 15.48 1.84
CA VAL A 74 9.26 15.50 0.38
C VAL A 74 8.53 16.77 -0.05
N SER A 75 8.90 17.36 -1.18
CA SER A 75 8.16 18.55 -1.65
C SER A 75 6.69 18.20 -1.95
N VAL A 76 5.78 19.17 -1.83
CA VAL A 76 4.35 18.97 -2.16
C VAL A 76 4.16 18.38 -3.58
N LEU A 77 4.96 18.83 -4.55
CA LEU A 77 4.91 18.30 -5.92
C LEU A 77 5.39 16.84 -5.98
N ALA A 78 6.45 16.50 -5.25
CA ALA A 78 6.92 15.12 -5.17
C ALA A 78 5.89 14.22 -4.47
N ALA A 79 5.27 14.69 -3.39
CA ALA A 79 4.20 13.98 -2.70
C ALA A 79 2.99 13.73 -3.60
N GLN A 80 2.56 14.73 -4.39
CA GLN A 80 1.48 14.56 -5.37
C GLN A 80 1.83 13.50 -6.44
N ASP A 81 3.04 13.55 -6.99
CA ASP A 81 3.51 12.56 -7.96
C ASP A 81 3.60 11.16 -7.36
N ILE A 82 4.09 11.03 -6.12
CA ILE A 82 4.13 9.77 -5.37
C ILE A 82 2.71 9.21 -5.19
N VAL A 83 1.77 10.02 -4.70
CA VAL A 83 0.39 9.58 -4.44
C VAL A 83 -0.30 9.12 -5.73
N SER A 84 -0.21 9.93 -6.80
CA SER A 84 -0.83 9.59 -8.09
C SER A 84 -0.21 8.36 -8.74
N THR A 85 1.12 8.21 -8.68
CA THR A 85 1.80 7.02 -9.22
C THR A 85 1.52 5.80 -8.36
N ALA A 86 1.42 5.94 -7.03
CA ALA A 86 1.07 4.83 -6.13
C ALA A 86 -0.33 4.29 -6.41
N VAL A 87 -1.31 5.16 -6.70
CA VAL A 87 -2.67 4.72 -7.10
C VAL A 87 -2.61 3.83 -8.35
N VAL A 88 -1.86 4.24 -9.37
CA VAL A 88 -1.76 3.52 -10.64
C VAL A 88 -0.92 2.24 -10.51
N GLU A 89 0.26 2.35 -9.93
CA GLU A 89 1.28 1.30 -9.97
C GLU A 89 1.26 0.39 -8.74
N LEU A 90 0.70 0.83 -7.60
CA LEU A 90 0.57 0.03 -6.37
C LEU A 90 -0.87 -0.45 -6.09
N GLY A 91 -1.84 -0.02 -6.89
CA GLY A 91 -3.24 -0.47 -6.78
C GLY A 91 -3.90 -0.05 -5.47
N CYS A 92 -3.67 1.19 -5.07
CA CYS A 92 -4.54 1.90 -4.14
C CYS A 92 -5.38 2.93 -4.92
#